data_AF-A0A1G2QI94-F1
#
_entry.id   AF-A0A1G2QI94-F1
#
_cell.length_a   1.000
_cell.length_b   1.000
_cell.length_c   1.000
_cell.angle_alpha   90.00
_cell.angle_beta   90.00
_cell.angle_gamma   90.00
#
_symmetry.space_group_name_H-M   'P 1'
#
loop_
_entity.id
_entity.type
_entity.pdbx_description
1 polymer ?
#
loop_
_entity_poly.entity_id
_entity_poly.type
_entity_poly.pdbx_seq_one_letter_code
_entity_poly.pdbx_strand_id
1 'polypeptide(L)'
;MKNKGFTLIELLVVIAIIGILSGIVITALSGARDKASDAKIKATLAGFRTAAELVYSESAAPGSYTGACTAGNEFTGAYLADLSVSQDCQVNGSRYYISDELNDETIWCVDSSGYSGVKSSAPATSPCTSL
;
A
#
# COMPACT_ATOMS: atom_id res chain seq x y z
N MET A 1 33.95 -1.98 50.79
CA MET A 1 33.38 -2.50 49.53
C MET A 1 34.02 -1.68 48.40
N LYS A 2 34.73 -2.31 47.45
CA LYS A 2 35.44 -1.58 46.38
C LYS A 2 34.49 -1.37 45.21
N ASN A 3 34.01 -0.14 45.04
CA ASN A 3 33.26 0.28 43.87
C ASN A 3 34.21 0.29 42.67
N LYS A 4 34.00 -0.63 41.71
CA LYS A 4 34.65 -0.57 40.41
C LYS A 4 33.92 0.49 39.59
N GLY A 5 34.55 1.62 39.35
CA GLY A 5 34.06 2.63 38.42
C GLY A 5 34.31 2.21 36.97
N PHE A 6 33.36 2.49 36.09
CA PHE A 6 33.54 2.37 34.64
C PHE A 6 34.56 3.41 34.17
N THR A 7 35.48 3.04 33.28
CA THR A 7 36.44 4.00 32.74
C THR A 7 35.79 4.83 31.62
N LEU A 8 36.20 6.09 31.48
CA LEU A 8 35.72 6.96 30.39
C LEU A 8 36.04 6.39 29.01
N ILE A 9 37.17 5.70 28.87
CA ILE A 9 37.58 5.07 27.61
C ILE A 9 36.71 3.88 27.24
N GLU A 10 36.25 3.09 28.22
CA GLU A 10 35.29 2.00 27.98
C GLU A 10 33.95 2.54 27.48
N LEU A 11 33.48 3.66 28.03
CA LEU A 11 32.25 4.28 27.54
C LEU A 11 32.41 4.86 26.13
N LEU A 12 33.57 5.44 25.83
CA LEU A 12 33.86 6.04 24.52
C LEU A 12 33.92 5.00 23.40
N VAL A 13 34.56 3.85 23.64
CA VAL A 13 34.64 2.79 22.62
C VAL A 13 33.27 2.16 22.34
N VAL A 14 32.40 2.05 23.35
CA VAL A 14 31.06 1.46 23.20
C VAL A 14 30.18 2.33 22.30
N ILE A 15 30.13 3.64 22.54
CA ILE A 15 29.35 4.55 21.69
C ILE A 15 29.90 4.61 20.27
N ALA A 16 31.23 4.47 20.10
CA ALA A 16 31.84 4.39 18.78
C ALA A 16 31.40 3.13 18.01
N ILE A 17 31.36 1.97 18.67
CA ILE A 17 30.90 0.72 18.05
C ILE A 17 29.39 0.77 17.72
N ILE A 18 28.55 1.27 18.65
CA ILE A 18 27.11 1.44 18.41
C ILE A 18 26.86 2.40 17.23
N GLY A 19 27.66 3.47 17.10
CA GLY A 19 27.61 4.39 15.97
C GLY A 19 27.84 3.70 14.63
N ILE A 20 28.87 2.85 14.54
CA ILE A 20 29.20 2.11 13.31
C ILE A 20 28.10 1.10 12.98
N LEU A 21 27.66 0.32 13.96
CA LEU A 21 26.63 -0.70 13.75
C LEU A 21 25.27 -0.09 13.35
N SER A 22 24.89 1.04 13.96
CA SER A 22 23.61 1.70 13.66
C SER A 22 23.55 2.27 12.24
N GLY A 23 24.66 2.75 11.68
CA GLY A 23 24.71 3.25 10.31
C GLY A 23 24.35 2.19 9.26
N ILE A 24 24.84 0.96 9.42
CA ILE A 24 24.57 -0.15 8.48
C ILE A 24 23.10 -0.59 8.54
N VAL A 25 22.52 -0.60 9.74
CA VAL A 25 21.12 -1.02 9.94
C VAL A 25 20.14 -0.06 9.28
N ILE A 26 20.40 1.25 9.31
CA ILE A 26 19.50 2.26 8.75
C ILE A 26 19.35 2.11 7.23
N THR A 27 20.44 1.87 6.50
CA THR A 27 20.40 1.73 5.03
C THR A 27 19.68 0.46 4.60
N ALA A 28 19.87 -0.66 5.32
CA ALA A 28 19.15 -1.91 5.08
C ALA A 28 17.65 -1.79 5.39
N LEU A 29 17.28 -1.03 6.43
CA LEU A 29 15.90 -0.86 6.85
C LEU A 29 15.09 0.04 5.88
N SER A 30 15.73 1.02 5.23
CA SER A 30 15.05 1.89 4.25
C SER A 30 14.43 1.07 3.11
N GLY A 31 15.22 0.28 2.39
CA GLY A 31 14.68 -0.52 1.27
C GLY A 31 13.71 -1.63 1.71
N ALA A 32 13.78 -2.08 2.96
CA ALA A 32 12.79 -3.01 3.52
C ALA A 32 11.43 -2.33 3.76
N ARG A 33 11.43 -1.05 4.18
CA ARG A 33 10.21 -0.27 4.38
C ARG A 33 9.51 0.03 3.06
N ASP A 34 10.26 0.37 2.03
CA ASP A 34 9.69 0.66 0.70
C ASP A 34 8.98 -0.58 0.14
N LYS A 35 9.64 -1.75 0.20
CA LYS A 35 9.02 -3.03 -0.19
C LYS A 35 7.80 -3.40 0.66
N ALA A 36 7.83 -3.08 1.95
CA ALA A 36 6.69 -3.32 2.84
C ALA A 36 5.51 -2.39 2.49
N SER A 37 5.77 -1.14 2.10
CA SER A 37 4.76 -0.21 1.61
C SER A 37 4.14 -0.71 0.30
N ASP A 38 4.95 -1.16 -0.66
CA ASP A 38 4.44 -1.72 -1.92
C ASP A 38 3.61 -2.99 -1.69
N ALA A 39 4.05 -3.86 -0.77
CA ALA A 39 3.31 -5.06 -0.40
C ALA A 39 1.98 -4.72 0.27
N LYS A 40 1.95 -3.67 1.10
CA LYS A 40 0.74 -3.14 1.71
C LYS A 40 -0.24 -2.66 0.64
N ILE A 41 0.20 -1.83 -0.31
CA ILE A 41 -0.65 -1.37 -1.43
C ILE A 41 -1.24 -2.56 -2.19
N LYS A 42 -0.40 -3.53 -2.57
CA LYS A 42 -0.86 -4.74 -3.28
C LYS A 42 -1.90 -5.53 -2.49
N ALA A 43 -1.72 -5.65 -1.17
CA ALA A 43 -2.66 -6.34 -0.30
C ALA A 43 -3.98 -5.55 -0.13
N THR A 44 -3.90 -4.23 0.03
CA THR A 44 -5.06 -3.34 0.13
C THR A 44 -5.89 -3.40 -1.15
N LEU A 45 -5.27 -3.34 -2.33
CA LEU A 45 -5.98 -3.46 -3.61
C LEU A 45 -6.54 -4.87 -3.85
N ALA A 46 -5.87 -5.92 -3.38
CA ALA A 46 -6.40 -7.28 -3.43
C ALA A 46 -7.64 -7.46 -2.53
N GLY A 47 -7.63 -6.88 -1.31
CA GLY A 47 -8.78 -6.89 -0.42
C GLY A 47 -9.95 -6.05 -0.94
N PHE A 48 -9.64 -4.93 -1.60
CA PHE A 48 -10.63 -4.08 -2.26
C PHE A 48 -11.46 -4.85 -3.28
N ARG A 49 -10.88 -5.79 -4.02
CA ARG A 49 -11.64 -6.65 -4.95
C ARG A 49 -12.81 -7.34 -4.27
N THR A 50 -12.55 -8.03 -3.16
CA THR A 50 -13.60 -8.73 -2.41
C THR A 50 -14.66 -7.76 -1.90
N ALA A 51 -14.24 -6.58 -1.43
CA ALA A 51 -15.17 -5.54 -1.00
C ALA A 51 -16.02 -4.98 -2.16
N ALA A 52 -15.43 -4.81 -3.34
CA ALA A 52 -16.13 -4.39 -4.54
C ALA A 52 -17.18 -5.44 -4.98
N GLU A 53 -16.86 -6.74 -4.87
CA GLU A 53 -17.85 -7.79 -5.13
C GLU A 53 -19.01 -7.76 -4.12
N LEU A 54 -18.75 -7.45 -2.85
CA LEU A 54 -19.82 -7.26 -1.86
C LEU A 54 -20.71 -6.05 -2.22
N VAL A 55 -20.12 -4.96 -2.71
CA VAL A 55 -20.90 -3.82 -3.25
C VAL A 55 -21.75 -4.28 -4.44
N TYR A 56 -21.23 -5.13 -5.33
CA TYR A 56 -21.97 -5.64 -6.48
C TYR A 56 -23.19 -6.49 -6.07
N SER A 57 -23.07 -7.30 -5.02
CA SER A 57 -24.13 -8.21 -4.56
C SER A 57 -25.10 -7.61 -3.54
N GLU A 58 -24.64 -6.73 -2.66
CA GLU A 58 -25.38 -6.29 -1.47
C GLU A 58 -25.70 -4.79 -1.44
N SER A 59 -25.20 -3.99 -2.40
CA SER A 59 -25.53 -2.56 -2.43
C SER A 59 -26.98 -2.29 -2.82
N ALA A 60 -27.43 -1.05 -2.56
CA ALA A 60 -28.76 -0.57 -2.92
C ALA A 60 -29.06 -0.64 -4.44
N ALA A 61 -28.03 -0.86 -5.29
CA ALA A 61 -28.16 -1.11 -6.72
C ALA A 61 -27.49 -2.45 -7.08
N PRO A 62 -28.14 -3.60 -6.83
CA PRO A 62 -27.58 -4.92 -7.13
C PRO A 62 -27.22 -5.04 -8.62
N GLY A 63 -26.07 -5.64 -8.90
CA GLY A 63 -25.56 -5.77 -10.27
C GLY A 63 -24.72 -4.58 -10.75
N SER A 64 -24.35 -3.67 -9.86
CA SER A 64 -23.49 -2.53 -10.13
C SER A 64 -22.42 -2.37 -9.05
N TYR A 65 -21.22 -1.97 -9.45
CA TYR A 65 -20.15 -1.56 -8.54
C TYR A 65 -20.30 -0.09 -8.07
N THR A 66 -21.44 0.55 -8.36
CA THR A 66 -21.70 1.94 -7.96
C THR A 66 -21.53 2.08 -6.44
N GLY A 67 -20.57 2.92 -6.02
CA GLY A 67 -20.23 3.11 -4.61
C GLY A 67 -18.97 2.36 -4.14
N ALA A 68 -18.41 1.47 -4.96
CA ALA A 68 -17.16 0.78 -4.63
C ALA A 68 -16.00 1.77 -4.44
N CYS A 69 -15.98 2.86 -5.22
CA CYS A 69 -14.96 3.91 -5.12
C CYS A 69 -15.35 5.08 -4.20
N THR A 70 -16.39 4.94 -3.38
CA THR A 70 -16.82 6.01 -2.46
C THR A 70 -16.18 5.84 -1.09
N ALA A 71 -15.33 6.79 -0.68
CA ALA A 71 -14.80 6.83 0.67
C ALA A 71 -15.95 6.89 1.70
N GLY A 72 -16.04 5.90 2.59
CA GLY A 72 -17.09 5.79 3.59
C GLY A 72 -18.20 4.77 3.28
N ASN A 73 -18.13 4.05 2.15
CA ASN A 73 -18.91 2.83 1.98
C ASN A 73 -18.48 1.77 3.02
N GLU A 74 -19.43 1.03 3.62
CA GLU A 74 -19.15 0.07 4.69
C GLU A 74 -18.19 -1.04 4.27
N PHE A 75 -18.21 -1.42 2.98
CA PHE A 75 -17.38 -2.49 2.45
C PHE A 75 -16.00 -1.99 1.98
N THR A 76 -15.93 -0.82 1.35
CA THR A 76 -14.69 -0.32 0.71
C THR A 76 -13.98 0.80 1.49
N GLY A 77 -14.62 1.40 2.49
CA GLY A 77 -14.13 2.58 3.19
C GLY A 77 -12.78 2.41 3.87
N ALA A 78 -12.52 1.24 4.48
CA ALA A 78 -11.24 0.95 5.11
C ALA A 78 -10.08 0.86 4.10
N TYR A 79 -10.33 0.28 2.92
CA TYR A 79 -9.33 0.13 1.86
C TYR A 79 -9.01 1.47 1.19
N LEU A 80 -10.03 2.31 0.96
CA LEU A 80 -9.86 3.63 0.35
C LEU A 80 -9.24 4.67 1.29
N ALA A 81 -9.40 4.51 2.61
CA ALA A 81 -8.76 5.37 3.61
C ALA A 81 -7.27 5.08 3.78
N ASP A 82 -6.82 3.88 3.39
CA ASP A 82 -5.45 3.41 3.54
C ASP A 82 -4.57 3.76 2.32
N LEU A 83 -5.18 4.17 1.20
CA LEU A 83 -4.50 4.60 -0.02
C LEU A 83 -4.19 6.10 0.05
N SER A 84 -2.93 6.45 -0.16
CA SER A 84 -2.38 7.81 0.05
C SER A 84 -2.27 8.66 -1.22
N VAL A 85 -2.66 8.16 -2.39
CA VAL A 85 -2.65 8.90 -3.66
C VAL A 85 -4.07 9.18 -4.12
N SER A 86 -4.24 10.30 -4.84
CA SER A 86 -5.46 10.70 -5.54
C SER A 86 -6.13 9.48 -6.18
N GLN A 87 -7.21 9.07 -5.52
CA GLN A 87 -7.98 7.86 -5.69
C GLN A 87 -8.35 7.63 -7.16
N ASP A 88 -7.48 6.96 -7.93
CA ASP A 88 -7.82 6.50 -9.27
C ASP A 88 -8.57 5.17 -9.13
N CYS A 89 -9.69 5.28 -8.43
CA CYS A 89 -10.72 4.27 -8.36
C CYS A 89 -11.89 4.80 -9.17
N GLN A 90 -12.22 4.12 -10.27
CA GLN A 90 -13.37 4.48 -11.08
C GLN A 90 -14.32 3.31 -11.25
N VAL A 91 -15.59 3.68 -11.38
CA VAL A 91 -16.70 2.75 -11.62
C VAL A 91 -17.47 3.21 -12.84
N ASN A 92 -17.81 2.25 -13.71
CA ASN A 92 -18.72 2.45 -14.83
C ASN A 92 -19.82 1.39 -14.77
N GLY A 93 -20.74 1.56 -13.81
CA GLY A 93 -21.84 0.62 -13.52
C GLY A 93 -21.32 -0.79 -13.21
N SER A 94 -21.23 -1.64 -14.22
CA SER A 94 -20.82 -3.04 -14.10
C SER A 94 -19.31 -3.29 -14.15
N ARG A 95 -18.47 -2.24 -14.19
CA ARG A 95 -17.01 -2.38 -14.20
C ARG A 95 -16.37 -1.42 -13.21
N TYR A 96 -15.24 -1.83 -12.64
CA TYR A 96 -14.40 -0.95 -11.84
C TYR A 96 -12.92 -1.19 -12.14
N TYR A 97 -12.10 -0.19 -11.87
CA TYR A 97 -10.68 -0.37 -11.64
C TYR A 97 -10.25 0.46 -10.43
N ILE A 98 -9.19 0.02 -9.77
CA ILE A 98 -8.51 0.74 -8.71
C ILE A 98 -7.01 0.62 -8.92
N SER A 99 -6.30 1.73 -8.78
CA SER A 99 -4.85 1.75 -8.90
C SER A 99 -4.20 2.67 -7.87
N ASP A 100 -2.95 2.35 -7.52
CA ASP A 100 -2.09 3.17 -6.68
C ASP A 100 -0.64 3.08 -7.15
N GLU A 101 0.13 4.12 -6.85
CA GLU A 101 1.54 4.26 -7.23
C GLU A 101 2.43 3.52 -6.24
N LEU A 102 3.39 2.76 -6.77
CA LEU A 102 4.42 2.07 -6.00
C LEU A 102 5.65 2.98 -5.84
N ASN A 103 6.54 2.63 -4.92
CA ASN A 103 7.75 3.42 -4.66
C ASN A 103 8.73 3.51 -5.85
N ASP A 104 8.53 2.69 -6.89
CA ASP A 104 9.33 2.68 -8.13
C ASP A 104 8.70 3.47 -9.29
N GLU A 105 7.75 4.37 -9.00
CA GLU A 105 6.98 5.17 -9.97
C GLU A 105 6.10 4.33 -10.92
N THR A 106 6.00 3.01 -10.69
CA THR A 106 5.05 2.14 -11.41
C THR A 106 3.71 2.12 -10.69
N ILE A 107 2.65 1.74 -11.41
CA ILE A 107 1.30 1.70 -10.86
C ILE A 107 0.85 0.26 -10.71
N TRP A 108 0.39 -0.12 -9.52
CA TRP A 108 -0.31 -1.39 -9.33
C TRP A 108 -1.80 -1.19 -9.59
N CYS A 109 -2.36 -1.95 -10.54
CA CYS A 109 -3.74 -1.79 -10.97
C CYS A 109 -4.51 -3.10 -10.81
N VAL A 110 -5.72 -3.02 -10.26
CA VAL A 110 -6.68 -4.14 -10.14
C VAL A 110 -8.02 -3.75 -10.76
N ASP A 111 -8.62 -4.65 -11.54
CA ASP A 111 -9.92 -4.39 -12.19
C ASP A 111 -10.95 -5.50 -11.93
N SER A 112 -12.20 -5.23 -12.32
CA SER A 112 -13.33 -6.17 -12.23
C SER A 112 -13.22 -7.39 -13.16
N SER A 113 -12.26 -7.43 -14.09
CA SER A 113 -12.12 -8.53 -15.06
C SER A 113 -11.28 -9.70 -14.55
N GLY A 114 -10.52 -9.50 -13.49
CA GLY A 114 -9.57 -10.49 -12.98
C GLY A 114 -8.17 -9.92 -12.79
N TYR A 115 -7.86 -8.79 -13.44
CA TYR A 115 -6.49 -8.35 -13.56
C TYR A 115 -5.92 -7.84 -12.24
N SER A 116 -4.65 -8.15 -12.00
CA SER A 116 -3.80 -7.53 -10.99
C SER A 116 -2.37 -7.48 -11.51
N GLY A 117 -1.80 -6.29 -11.69
CA GLY A 117 -0.46 -6.18 -12.25
C GLY A 117 0.06 -4.75 -12.32
N VAL A 118 1.35 -4.62 -12.60
CA VAL A 118 2.02 -3.34 -12.82
C VAL A 118 1.65 -2.72 -14.16
N LYS A 119 1.57 -1.39 -14.21
CA LYS A 119 1.29 -0.56 -15.39
C LYS A 119 2.20 0.68 -15.36
N SER A 120 2.47 1.22 -16.55
CA SER A 120 3.31 2.42 -16.75
C SER A 120 2.55 3.74 -16.65
N SER A 121 1.22 3.71 -16.58
CA SER A 121 0.37 4.90 -16.44
C SER A 121 -1.01 4.51 -15.91
N ALA A 122 -1.64 5.44 -15.19
CA ALA A 122 -2.98 5.27 -14.64
C ALA A 122 -4.01 5.19 -15.79
N PRO A 123 -4.97 4.23 -15.78
CA PRO A 123 -5.97 4.15 -16.83
C PRO A 123 -6.89 5.37 -16.78
N ALA A 124 -7.08 6.10 -17.88
CA ALA A 124 -7.88 7.33 -17.82
C ALA A 124 -9.41 7.09 -17.69
N THR A 125 -9.92 5.98 -18.24
CA THR A 125 -11.37 5.66 -18.29
C THR A 125 -11.69 4.17 -18.48
N SER A 126 -10.69 3.29 -18.51
CA SER A 126 -10.82 1.90 -18.98
C SER A 126 -10.16 0.92 -18.00
N PRO A 127 -10.58 -0.36 -17.96
CA PRO A 127 -10.00 -1.35 -17.05
C PRO A 127 -8.49 -1.46 -17.27
N CYS A 128 -7.76 -1.91 -16.24
CA CYS A 128 -6.31 -2.10 -16.26
C CYS A 128 -5.79 -2.90 -17.47
N THR A 129 -6.66 -3.65 -18.15
CA THR A 129 -6.39 -4.53 -19.29
C THR A 129 -6.43 -3.87 -20.68
N SER A 130 -6.92 -2.65 -20.87
CA SER A 130 -6.84 -1.98 -22.17
C SER A 130 -5.46 -1.34 -22.37
N LEU A 131 -4.69 -1.88 -23.31
CA LEU A 131 -3.55 -1.22 -23.94
C LEU A 131 -4.04 -0.19 -24.96
#